data_AF-A0A429DSA6-F1
#
_entry.id   AF-A0A429DSA6-F1
#
_cell.length_a   1.000
_cell.length_b   1.000
_cell.length_c   1.000
_cell.angle_alpha   90.00
_cell.angle_beta   90.00
_cell.angle_gamma   90.00
#
_symmetry.space_group_name_H-M   'P 1'
#
loop_
_entity.id
_entity.type
_entity.pdbx_description
1 polymer ?
#
loop_
_entity_poly.entity_id
_entity_poly.type
_entity_poly.pdbx_seq_one_letter_code
_entity_poly.pdbx_strand_id
1 'polypeptide(L)' 'MATFVLVPGFWLGAWAWDEVAAELRAAGHEAVPVTLTGLAERAGEAAPEVGVDTHVADVVAAVEGAAREAAERGG' A
#
# COMPACT_ATOMS: atom_id res chain seq x y z
N MET A 1 10.85 0.13 -15.73
CA MET A 1 10.72 0.26 -14.28
C MET A 1 9.42 1.01 -13.99
N ALA A 2 8.62 0.50 -13.05
CA ALA A 2 7.32 1.06 -12.67
C ALA A 2 7.14 0.88 -11.16
N THR A 3 6.24 1.65 -10.56
CA THR A 3 5.91 1.55 -9.13
C THR A 3 4.49 1.02 -8.98
N PHE A 4 4.33 -0.06 -8.22
CA PHE A 4 3.05 -0.70 -7.95
C PHE A 4 2.64 -0.45 -6.50
N VAL A 5 1.46 0.15 -6.30
CA VAL A 5 0.80 0.20 -4.99
C VAL A 5 -0.18 -0.96 -4.91
N LEU A 6 0.03 -1.89 -3.97
CA LEU A 6 -0.73 -3.13 -3.87
C LEU A 6 -1.75 -3.01 -2.72
N VAL A 7 -3.03 -2.88 -3.09
CA VAL A 7 -4.13 -2.65 -2.15
C VAL A 7 -4.83 -3.98 -1.84
N PRO A 8 -4.85 -4.44 -0.59
CA PRO A 8 -5.49 -5.69 -0.20
C PRO A 8 -7.02 -5.58 -0.19
N GLY A 9 -7.70 -6.73 -0.30
CA GLY A 9 -9.13 -6.86 -0.03
C GLY A 9 -9.44 -6.85 1.48
N PHE A 10 -10.73 -6.94 1.83
CA PHE A 10 -11.16 -6.97 3.24
C PHE A 10 -10.48 -8.11 4.03
N TRP A 11 -10.13 -7.79 5.28
CA TRP A 11 -9.46 -8.67 6.27
C TRP A 11 -8.01 -9.07 5.96
N LEU A 12 -7.43 -8.55 4.88
CA LEU A 12 -6.03 -8.76 4.53
C LEU A 12 -5.19 -7.53 4.90
N GLY A 13 -3.87 -7.70 4.91
CA GLY A 13 -2.87 -6.63 5.07
C GLY A 13 -1.84 -6.68 3.97
N ALA A 14 -0.78 -5.88 4.11
CA ALA A 14 0.34 -5.83 3.18
C ALA A 14 0.98 -7.21 2.96
N TRP A 15 1.02 -8.04 4.00
CA TRP A 15 1.54 -9.42 3.97
C TRP A 15 0.93 -10.29 2.86
N ALA A 16 -0.31 -10.03 2.45
CA ALA A 16 -0.96 -10.81 1.39
C ALA A 16 -0.27 -10.68 0.03
N TRP A 17 0.60 -9.69 -0.11
CA TRP A 17 1.34 -9.38 -1.32
C TRP A 17 2.82 -9.75 -1.24
N ASP A 18 3.30 -10.41 -0.19
CA ASP A 18 4.73 -10.65 0.00
C ASP A 18 5.39 -11.35 -1.21
N GLU A 19 4.77 -12.42 -1.71
CA GLU A 19 5.25 -13.15 -2.90
C GLU A 19 5.17 -12.29 -4.17
N VAL A 20 4.04 -11.61 -4.40
CA VAL A 20 3.84 -10.74 -5.57
C VAL A 20 4.83 -9.57 -5.57
N ALA A 21 5.06 -8.96 -4.41
CA ALA A 21 6.00 -7.87 -4.25
C ALA A 21 7.44 -8.34 -4.44
N ALA A 22 7.79 -9.55 -4.00
CA ALA A 22 9.09 -10.15 -4.29
C ALA A 22 9.32 -10.34 -5.79
N GLU A 23 8.33 -10.89 -6.51
CA GLU A 23 8.42 -11.09 -7.97
C GLU A 23 8.49 -9.76 -8.75
N LEU A 24 7.68 -8.78 -8.39
CA LEU A 24 7.72 -7.44 -9.01
C LEU A 24 9.09 -6.78 -8.81
N ARG A 25 9.65 -6.87 -7.60
CA ARG A 25 10.99 -6.34 -7.30
C ARG A 25 12.08 -7.08 -8.07
N ALA A 26 11.99 -8.41 -8.17
CA ALA A 26 12.90 -9.21 -8.98
C ALA A 26 12.86 -8.83 -10.48
N ALA A 27 11.69 -8.41 -10.98
CA ALA A 27 11.51 -7.88 -12.33
C ALA A 27 12.00 -6.43 -12.53
N GLY A 28 12.58 -5.79 -11.50
CA GLY A 28 13.06 -4.41 -11.57
C GLY A 28 11.95 -3.36 -11.46
N HIS A 29 10.87 -3.69 -10.76
CA HIS A 29 9.82 -2.74 -10.36
C HIS A 29 9.90 -2.40 -8.88
N GLU A 30 9.27 -1.31 -8.48
CA GLU A 30 9.02 -1.01 -7.08
C GLU A 30 7.65 -1.55 -6.68
N ALA A 31 7.54 -2.14 -5.49
CA ALA A 31 6.30 -2.66 -4.96
C ALA A 31 6.06 -2.12 -3.55
N VAL A 32 4.93 -1.44 -3.37
CA VAL A 32 4.47 -0.79 -2.15
C VAL A 32 3.18 -1.47 -1.70
N PRO A 33 3.26 -2.61 -0.99
CA PRO A 33 2.09 -3.21 -0.37
C PRO A 33 1.66 -2.38 0.84
N VAL A 34 0.35 -2.19 0.99
CA VAL A 34 -0.21 -1.35 2.06
C VAL A 34 -1.17 -2.12 2.95
N THR A 35 -1.28 -1.68 4.21
CA THR A 35 -2.34 -2.08 5.12
C THR A 35 -3.21 -0.87 5.40
N LEU A 36 -4.52 -0.99 5.17
CA LEU A 36 -5.47 0.09 5.36
C LEU A 36 -5.87 0.22 6.84
N THR A 37 -6.30 1.41 7.24
CA THR A 37 -6.70 1.74 8.61
C THR A 37 -7.73 0.74 9.13
N GLY A 38 -7.53 0.21 10.34
CA GLY A 38 -8.44 -0.73 10.96
C GLY A 38 -8.35 -2.18 10.44
N LEU A 39 -7.42 -2.50 9.54
CA LEU A 39 -7.21 -3.86 9.02
C LEU A 39 -5.84 -4.42 9.45
N ALA A 40 -5.76 -5.75 9.61
CA ALA A 40 -4.52 -6.51 9.82
C ALA A 40 -3.54 -5.87 10.83
N GLU A 41 -2.35 -5.44 10.40
CA GLU A 41 -1.32 -4.79 11.24
C GLU A 41 -1.82 -3.50 11.90
N ARG A 42 -2.82 -2.86 11.29
CA ARG A 42 -3.51 -1.64 11.76
C ARG A 42 -4.87 -1.95 12.40
N ALA A 43 -5.16 -3.19 12.77
CA ALA A 43 -6.44 -3.58 13.38
C ALA A 43 -6.76 -2.81 14.68
N GLY A 44 -5.74 -2.37 15.41
CA GLY A 44 -5.90 -1.54 16.61
C GLY A 44 -6.46 -0.14 16.34
N GLU A 45 -6.46 0.31 15.08
CA GLU A 45 -7.00 1.61 14.66
C GLU A 45 -8.48 1.51 14.25
N ALA A 46 -9.12 0.34 14.40
CA ALA A 46 -10.52 0.17 14.07
C ALA A 46 -11.42 1.01 15.00
N ALA A 47 -12.25 1.86 14.41
CA ALA A 47 -13.21 2.72 15.09
C ALA A 47 -14.49 2.87 14.24
N PRO A 48 -15.64 3.29 14.82
CA PRO A 48 -16.89 3.46 14.09
C PRO A 48 -16.81 4.40 12.88
N GLU A 49 -15.87 5.34 12.90
CA GLU A 49 -15.64 6.34 11.85
C GLU A 49 -14.78 5.80 10.69
N VAL A 50 -14.12 4.66 10.86
CA VAL A 50 -13.27 4.05 9.82
C VAL A 50 -14.16 3.39 8.77
N GLY A 51 -14.04 3.85 7.53
CA GLY A 51 -14.79 3.33 6.40
C GLY A 51 -14.12 3.61 5.06
N VAL A 52 -14.91 3.57 3.99
CA VAL A 52 -14.42 3.71 2.61
C VAL A 52 -13.63 5.00 2.41
N ASP A 53 -14.09 6.13 2.95
CA ASP A 53 -13.37 7.40 2.80
C ASP A 53 -11.99 7.38 3.46
N THR A 54 -11.88 6.77 4.64
CA THR A 54 -10.59 6.55 5.32
C THR A 54 -9.67 5.66 4.50
N HIS A 55 -10.20 4.57 3.94
CA HIS A 55 -9.44 3.64 3.12
C HIS A 55 -9.00 4.25 1.79
N VAL A 56 -9.83 5.09 1.17
CA VAL A 56 -9.45 5.88 -0.02
C VAL A 56 -8.32 6.85 0.33
N ALA A 57 -8.40 7.51 1.49
CA ALA A 57 -7.34 8.42 1.94
C ALA A 57 -6.01 7.68 2.16
N ASP A 58 -6.03 6.47 2.75
CA ASP A 58 -4.84 5.62 2.89
C ASP A 58 -4.21 5.30 1.52
N VAL A 59 -5.03 4.92 0.54
CA VAL A 59 -4.55 4.58 -0.82
C VAL A 59 -3.98 5.81 -1.53
N VAL A 60 -4.65 6.97 -1.45
CA VAL A 60 -4.16 8.22 -2.03
C VAL A 60 -2.82 8.61 -1.42
N ALA A 61 -2.70 8.57 -0.09
CA ALA A 61 -1.45 8.88 0.60
C ALA A 61 -0.31 7.95 0.18
N ALA A 62 -0.58 6.66 -0.01
CA ALA A 62 0.39 5.70 -0.50
C ALA A 62 0.85 6.00 -1.93
N VAL A 63 -0.07 6.32 -2.84
CA VAL A 63 0.24 6.70 -4.23
C VAL A 63 1.08 7.97 -4.29
N GLU A 64 0.70 9.00 -3.53
CA GLU A 64 1.45 10.25 -3.47
C GLU A 64 2.85 10.05 -2.87
N GLY A 65 2.97 9.24 -1.82
CA GLY A 65 4.26 8.87 -1.24
C GLY A 65 5.16 8.17 -2.25
N ALA A 66 4.63 7.15 -2.91
CA ALA A 66 5.34 6.41 -3.95
C ALA A 66 5.79 7.32 -5.12
N ALA A 67 4.96 8.28 -5.51
CA ALA A 67 5.28 9.26 -6.56
C ALA A 67 6.41 10.21 -6.15
N ARG A 68 6.39 10.71 -4.89
CA ARG A 68 7.48 11.57 -4.36
C ARG A 68 8.82 10.83 -4.36
N GLU A 69 8.84 9.61 -3.82
CA GLU A 69 10.07 8.81 -3.79
C GLU A 69 10.58 8.47 -5.19
N ALA A 70 9.69 8.22 -6.15
CA ALA A 70 10.08 7.99 -7.55
C ALA A 70 10.73 9.23 -8.18
N ALA A 71 10.23 10.43 -7.88
CA ALA A 71 10.80 11.68 -8.37
C ALA A 71 12.20 11.95 -7.77
N GLU A 72 12.39 11.64 -6.49
CA GLU A 72 13.68 11.82 -5.80
C GLU A 72 14.79 10.89 -6.32
N ARG A 73 14.44 9.69 -6.81
CA ARG A 73 15.40 8.73 -7.38
C ARG A 73 15.81 9.04 -8.83
N GLY A 74 15.01 9.84 -9.53
CA GLY A 74 15.21 10.17 -10.94
C GLY A 74 15.96 11.47 -11.20
N GLY A 75 16.24 12.26 -10.16
CA GLY A 75 17.04 13.49 -10.21
C GLY A 75 18.50 13.25 -9.84
#